data_AF-A0A352SAA0-F1
#
_entry.id   AF-A0A352SAA0-F1
#
_cell.length_a   1.000
_cell.length_b   1.000
_cell.length_c   1.000
_cell.angle_alpha   90.00
_cell.angle_beta   90.00
_cell.angle_gamma   90.00
#
_symmetry.space_group_name_H-M   'P 1'
#
loop_
_entity.id
_entity.type
_entity.pdbx_description
1 polymer ?
#
loop_
_entity_poly.entity_id
_entity_poly.type
_entity_poly.pdbx_seq_one_letter_code
_entity_poly.pdbx_strand_id
1 'polypeptide(L)'
;MVAIKDKEVTQTDVARVIETAKAVNIPTDQQILHILTQEFIIDGQEDVREPIGMSGIRLEVKVHIVTGAVSAAQNIVKCVRRCGLEVHDLILQPLASSLAVLTEDEK
;
A
#
# COMPACT_ATOMS: atom_id res chain seq x y z
N MET A 1 0.28 2.41 13.76
CA MET A 1 1.39 2.50 14.73
C MET A 1 1.56 1.16 15.43
N VAL A 2 2.79 0.69 15.58
CA VAL A 2 3.14 -0.54 16.32
C VAL A 2 4.37 -0.31 17.21
N ALA A 3 4.49 -1.10 18.27
CA ALA A 3 5.70 -1.13 19.09
C ALA A 3 6.77 -2.03 18.47
N ILE A 4 8.01 -1.55 18.48
CA ILE A 4 9.22 -2.28 18.05
C ILE A 4 9.66 -3.18 19.22
N LYS A 5 9.81 -4.48 18.96
CA LYS A 5 10.05 -5.47 20.03
C LYS A 5 11.53 -5.61 20.40
N ASP A 6 12.41 -5.61 19.41
CA ASP A 6 13.82 -5.98 19.58
C ASP A 6 14.76 -4.76 19.60
N LYS A 7 14.23 -3.58 19.96
CA LYS A 7 14.88 -2.25 19.90
C LYS A 7 15.31 -1.79 18.50
N GLU A 8 15.25 -2.67 17.51
CA GLU A 8 15.55 -2.45 16.11
C GLU A 8 14.33 -2.86 15.27
N VAL A 9 14.04 -2.09 14.23
CA VAL A 9 12.93 -2.38 13.33
C VAL A 9 13.23 -3.62 12.50
N THR A 10 12.36 -4.62 12.63
CA THR A 10 12.40 -5.85 11.85
C THR A 10 11.40 -5.82 10.69
N GLN A 11 11.57 -6.73 9.72
CA GLN A 11 10.57 -6.96 8.65
C GLN A 11 9.16 -7.23 9.22
N THR A 12 9.09 -7.92 10.35
CA THR A 12 7.84 -8.22 11.06
C THR A 12 7.17 -6.95 11.57
N ASP A 13 7.94 -5.98 12.07
CA ASP A 13 7.41 -4.70 12.53
C ASP A 13 6.83 -3.90 11.36
N VAL A 14 7.53 -3.88 10.23
CA VAL A 14 7.08 -3.25 8.98
C VAL A 14 5.78 -3.90 8.48
N ALA A 15 5.72 -5.23 8.43
CA ALA A 15 4.49 -5.93 8.02
C ALA A 15 3.32 -5.59 8.94
N ARG A 16 3.53 -5.58 10.27
CA ARG A 16 2.48 -5.24 11.25
C ARG A 16 2.02 -3.79 11.13
N VAL A 17 2.93 -2.84 10.95
CA VAL A 17 2.56 -1.41 10.85
C VAL A 17 1.75 -1.15 9.58
N ILE A 18 2.14 -1.79 8.47
CA ILE A 18 1.42 -1.72 7.20
C ILE A 18 0.02 -2.32 7.37
N GLU A 19 -0.12 -3.54 7.91
CA GLU A 19 -1.43 -4.17 8.17
C GLU A 19 -2.34 -3.30 9.04
N THR A 20 -1.78 -2.70 10.09
CA THR A 20 -2.52 -1.76 10.95
C THR A 20 -3.00 -0.54 10.16
N ALA A 21 -2.18 -0.02 9.24
CA ALA A 21 -2.54 1.12 8.40
C ALA A 21 -3.60 0.77 7.34
N LYS A 22 -3.72 -0.51 6.93
CA LYS A 22 -4.80 -0.97 6.04
C LYS A 22 -6.15 -1.08 6.72
N ALA A 23 -6.18 -1.18 8.05
CA ALA A 23 -7.38 -1.39 8.86
C ALA A 23 -8.21 -0.10 9.02
N VAL A 24 -8.53 0.55 7.90
CA VAL A 24 -9.42 1.71 7.82
C VAL A 24 -10.81 1.27 7.38
N ASN A 25 -11.84 1.96 7.89
CA ASN A 25 -13.21 1.73 7.42
C ASN A 25 -13.36 2.27 6.00
N ILE A 26 -13.64 1.38 5.06
CA ILE A 26 -13.92 1.72 3.66
C ILE A 26 -15.39 1.40 3.40
N PRO A 27 -16.11 2.23 2.62
CA PRO A 27 -17.49 1.94 2.22
C PRO A 27 -17.63 0.54 1.63
N THR A 28 -18.73 -0.14 1.90
CA THR A 28 -18.95 -1.53 1.49
C THR A 28 -19.07 -1.72 -0.03
N ASP A 29 -19.35 -0.64 -0.77
CA ASP A 29 -19.39 -0.60 -2.23
C ASP A 29 -18.01 -0.29 -2.85
N GLN A 30 -16.97 -0.13 -2.03
CA GLN A 30 -15.60 0.08 -2.45
C GLN A 30 -14.68 -1.07 -2.03
N GLN A 31 -13.62 -1.29 -2.80
CA GLN A 31 -12.51 -2.17 -2.45
C GLN A 31 -11.20 -1.43 -2.59
N ILE A 32 -10.20 -1.86 -1.81
CA ILE A 32 -8.83 -1.37 -1.96
C ILE A 32 -8.25 -1.93 -3.26
N LEU A 33 -7.69 -1.04 -4.07
CA LEU A 33 -6.92 -1.38 -5.27
C LEU A 33 -5.42 -1.32 -4.99
N HIS A 34 -4.95 -0.25 -4.35
CA HIS A 34 -3.51 -0.02 -4.08
C HIS A 34 -3.30 0.52 -2.69
N ILE A 35 -2.15 0.16 -2.09
CA ILE A 35 -1.67 0.69 -0.82
C ILE A 35 -0.22 1.09 -1.06
N LEU A 36 0.01 2.38 -1.15
CA LEU A 36 1.32 2.95 -1.46
C LEU A 36 1.91 3.49 -0.17
N THR A 37 3.07 2.96 0.21
CA THR A 37 3.80 3.46 1.39
C THR A 37 4.46 4.79 1.02
N GLN A 38 4.15 5.87 1.75
CA GLN A 38 4.75 7.18 1.49
C GLN A 38 5.99 7.39 2.36
N GLU A 39 5.86 7.16 3.66
CA GLU A 39 6.98 7.29 4.61
C GLU A 39 6.74 6.45 5.85
N PHE A 40 7.83 6.09 6.51
CA PHE A 40 7.82 5.58 7.88
C PHE A 40 8.19 6.68 8.86
N ILE A 41 7.71 6.53 10.09
CA ILE A 41 8.05 7.43 11.19
C ILE A 41 8.55 6.56 12.34
N ILE A 42 9.74 6.88 12.87
CA ILE A 42 10.33 6.19 14.02
C ILE A 42 10.48 7.18 15.16
N ASP A 43 9.80 6.94 16.28
CA ASP A 43 9.86 7.80 17.47
C ASP A 43 9.63 9.31 17.19
N GLY A 44 8.79 9.62 16.18
CA GLY A 44 8.47 10.99 15.75
C GLY A 44 9.41 11.57 14.68
N GLN A 45 10.46 10.86 14.28
CA GLN A 45 11.28 11.21 13.13
C GLN A 45 10.56 10.82 11.84
N GLU A 46 10.15 11.81 11.06
CA GLU A 46 9.50 11.66 9.74
C GLU A 46 10.52 11.38 8.62
N ASP A 47 10.01 11.16 7.40
CA ASP A 47 10.75 10.94 6.15
C ASP A 47 11.68 9.70 6.14
N VAL A 48 11.39 8.69 6.97
CA VAL A 48 12.16 7.44 6.96
C VAL A 48 11.70 6.57 5.79
N ARG A 49 12.55 6.37 4.78
CA ARG A 49 12.26 5.51 3.62
C ARG A 49 12.52 4.03 3.90
N GLU A 50 13.67 3.72 4.49
CA GLU A 50 14.09 2.36 4.82
C GLU A 50 14.24 2.23 6.35
N PRO A 51 13.19 1.79 7.06
CA PRO A 51 13.20 1.76 8.52
C PRO A 51 13.90 0.52 9.07
N ILE A 52 14.05 -0.55 8.27
CA ILE A 52 14.62 -1.83 8.72
C ILE A 52 16.06 -1.61 9.17
N GLY A 53 16.38 -2.08 10.37
CA GLY A 53 17.71 -1.88 10.96
C GLY A 53 17.86 -0.61 11.79
N MET A 54 16.88 0.30 11.74
CA MET A 54 16.90 1.49 12.57
C MET A 54 16.45 1.17 13.99
N SER A 55 17.06 1.81 14.97
CA SER A 55 16.68 1.67 16.37
C SER A 55 15.48 2.55 16.71
N GLY A 56 14.57 2.05 17.54
CA GLY A 56 13.44 2.84 18.04
C GLY A 56 12.49 2.06 18.93
N ILE A 57 11.46 2.75 19.43
CA ILE A 57 10.42 2.18 20.30
C ILE A 57 9.09 2.06 19.55
N ARG A 58 8.75 3.05 18.71
CA ARG A 58 7.48 3.12 17.97
C ARG A 58 7.75 3.28 16.48
N LEU A 59 7.03 2.48 15.69
CA LEU A 59 7.00 2.56 14.24
C LEU A 59 5.61 2.98 13.78
N GLU A 60 5.56 3.99 12.92
CA GLU A 60 4.37 4.43 12.20
C GLU A 60 4.63 4.43 10.70
N VAL A 61 3.56 4.53 9.93
CA VAL A 61 3.63 4.57 8.47
C VAL A 61 2.52 5.48 7.96
N LYS A 62 2.85 6.39 7.04
CA LYS A 62 1.87 7.08 6.22
C LYS A 62 1.69 6.30 4.94
N VAL A 63 0.44 5.91 4.65
CA VAL A 63 0.07 5.17 3.45
C VAL A 63 -0.96 5.95 2.67
N HIS A 64 -0.85 5.88 1.34
CA HIS A 64 -1.87 6.33 0.43
C HIS A 64 -2.70 5.13 -0.04
N ILE A 65 -3.99 5.13 0.29
CA ILE A 65 -4.91 4.05 -0.07
C ILE A 65 -5.74 4.50 -1.27
N VAL A 66 -5.66 3.72 -2.35
CA VAL A 66 -6.51 3.89 -3.53
C VAL A 66 -7.65 2.89 -3.45
N THR A 67 -8.87 3.38 -3.52
CA THR A 67 -10.08 2.54 -3.59
C THR A 67 -10.77 2.68 -4.94
N GLY A 68 -11.62 1.71 -5.26
CA GLY A 68 -12.48 1.75 -6.43
C GLY A 68 -13.81 1.06 -6.17
N ALA A 69 -14.83 1.43 -6.94
CA ALA A 69 -16.15 0.81 -6.85
C ALA A 69 -16.05 -0.69 -7.18
N VAL A 70 -16.57 -1.53 -6.28
CA VAL A 70 -16.58 -3.00 -6.44
C VAL A 70 -17.28 -3.39 -7.75
N SER A 71 -18.40 -2.72 -8.07
CA SER A 71 -19.17 -2.98 -9.29
C SER A 71 -18.37 -2.71 -10.57
N ALA A 72 -17.65 -1.60 -10.61
CA ALA A 72 -16.82 -1.22 -11.76
C ALA A 72 -15.69 -2.25 -11.98
N ALA A 73 -14.99 -2.63 -10.91
CA ALA A 73 -13.93 -3.63 -10.97
C ALA A 73 -14.45 -5.00 -11.43
N GLN A 74 -15.60 -5.45 -10.89
CA GLN A 74 -16.22 -6.70 -11.30
C GLN A 74 -16.64 -6.71 -12.78
N ASN A 75 -17.12 -5.58 -13.31
CA ASN A 75 -17.48 -5.47 -14.72
C ASN A 75 -16.25 -5.64 -15.63
N ILE A 76 -15.11 -5.04 -15.26
CA ILE A 76 -13.84 -5.21 -15.97
C ILE A 76 -13.40 -6.68 -15.93
N VAL A 77 -13.39 -7.31 -14.75
CA VAL A 77 -12.99 -8.72 -14.60
C VAL A 77 -13.88 -9.66 -15.40
N LYS A 78 -15.20 -9.46 -15.37
CA LYS A 78 -16.15 -10.25 -16.17
C LYS A 78 -15.90 -10.10 -17.67
N CYS A 79 -15.56 -8.90 -18.13
CA CYS A 79 -15.25 -8.65 -19.54
C CYS A 79 -14.03 -9.48 -19.99
N VAL A 80 -12.94 -9.46 -19.22
CA VAL A 80 -11.72 -10.22 -19.52
C VAL A 80 -11.97 -11.73 -19.50
N ARG A 81 -12.72 -12.23 -18.50
CA ARG A 81 -13.08 -13.65 -18.40
C ARG A 81 -13.90 -14.18 -19.57
N ARG A 82 -14.74 -13.34 -20.20
CA ARG A 82 -15.49 -13.72 -21.41
C ARG A 82 -14.58 -14.01 -22.60
N CYS A 83 -13.35 -13.51 -22.59
CA CYS A 83 -12.34 -13.81 -23.59
C CYS A 83 -11.53 -15.09 -23.26
N GLY A 84 -11.90 -15.85 -22.21
CA GLY A 84 -11.16 -17.04 -21.78
C GLY A 84 -9.85 -16.74 -21.05
N LEU A 85 -9.71 -15.52 -20.50
CA LEU A 85 -8.52 -15.07 -19.78
C LEU A 85 -8.83 -14.87 -18.29
N GLU A 86 -7.83 -15.03 -17.43
CA GLU A 86 -7.94 -14.69 -16.01
C GLU A 86 -7.28 -13.35 -15.71
N VAL A 87 -7.88 -12.59 -14.79
CA VAL A 87 -7.31 -11.32 -14.30
C VAL A 87 -6.41 -11.63 -13.11
N HIS A 88 -5.12 -11.34 -13.24
CA HIS A 88 -4.17 -11.47 -12.14
C HIS A 88 -4.36 -10.34 -11.11
N ASP A 89 -4.47 -9.09 -11.57
CA ASP A 89 -4.63 -7.94 -10.69
C ASP A 89 -5.28 -6.75 -11.43
N LEU A 90 -5.78 -5.77 -10.67
CA LEU A 90 -6.36 -4.52 -11.17
C LEU A 90 -5.54 -3.31 -10.72
N ILE A 91 -4.92 -2.63 -11.68
CA ILE A 91 -4.09 -1.44 -11.41
C ILE A 91 -4.84 -0.14 -11.71
N LEU A 92 -4.65 0.88 -10.86
CA LEU A 92 -5.09 2.24 -11.14
C LEU A 92 -4.34 2.77 -12.36
N GLN A 93 -5.05 3.19 -13.41
CA GLN A 93 -4.44 3.60 -14.69
C GLN A 93 -3.35 4.68 -14.55
N PRO A 94 -3.56 5.81 -13.83
CA PRO A 94 -2.49 6.81 -13.68
C PRO A 94 -1.24 6.26 -12.97
N LEU A 95 -1.40 5.34 -12.02
CA LEU A 95 -0.28 4.65 -11.37
C LEU A 95 0.46 3.72 -12.35
N ALA A 96 -0.27 2.96 -13.16
CA ALA A 96 0.33 2.13 -14.20
C ALA A 96 1.10 2.96 -15.22
N SER A 97 0.51 4.09 -15.63
CA SER A 97 1.13 5.00 -16.59
C SER A 97 2.38 5.66 -16.03
N SER A 98 2.36 6.13 -14.77
CA SER A 98 3.57 6.70 -14.16
C SER A 98 4.70 5.68 -14.07
N LEU A 99 4.40 4.44 -13.67
CA LEU A 99 5.39 3.36 -13.63
C LEU A 99 5.97 3.00 -15.01
N ALA A 100 5.20 3.18 -16.08
CA ALA A 100 5.60 2.82 -17.43
C ALA A 100 6.52 3.86 -18.10
N VAL A 101 6.42 5.14 -17.73
CA VAL A 101 7.09 6.23 -18.47
C VAL A 101 7.96 7.14 -17.62
N LEU A 102 7.72 7.24 -16.31
CA LEU A 102 8.50 8.11 -15.43
C LEU A 102 9.76 7.40 -14.96
N THR A 103 10.86 8.16 -14.95
CA THR A 103 12.08 7.80 -14.23
C THR A 103 11.86 7.91 -12.72
N GLU A 104 12.76 7.33 -11.92
CA GLU A 104 12.66 7.42 -10.45
C GLU A 104 12.72 8.88 -9.93
N ASP A 105 13.40 9.78 -10.66
CA ASP A 105 13.47 11.19 -10.31
C ASP A 105 12.17 11.96 -10.62
N GLU A 106 11.31 11.42 -11.49
CA GLU A 106 10.04 12.01 -11.90
C GLU A 106 8.84 11.46 -11.11
N LYS A 107 9.04 10.42 -10.28
CA LYS A 107 8.02 9.77 -9.44
C LYS A 107 7.92 10.43 -8.06
#